data_AF-A0A1Y3B978-F1
#
_entry.id   AF-A0A1Y3B978-F1
#
_cell.length_a   1.000
_cell.length_b   1.000
_cell.length_c   1.000
_cell.angle_alpha   90.00
_cell.angle_beta   90.00
_cell.angle_gamma   90.00
#
_symmetry.space_group_name_H-M   'P 1'
#
loop_
_entity.id
_entity.type
_entity.pdbx_description
1 polymer ?
#
loop_
_entity_poly.entity_id
_entity_poly.type
_entity_poly.pdbx_seq_one_letter_code
_entity_poly.pdbx_strand_id
1 'polypeptide(L)'
;MKWRLEEGDGEAIYEIGVEDNGGLKGLTEDEISSSLQTLHRMANKIHASVSITQEKLIESTRNDCHPRKALEVLVKKIPTDRQEIEIRISVLGNVEAGKSSLLGVLTQGELDNGKG
;
A
#
# COMPACT_ATOMS: atom_id res chain seq x y z
N MET A 1 2.72 -15.04 6.26
CA MET A 1 3.10 -13.79 5.58
C MET A 1 2.77 -13.83 4.09
N LYS A 2 3.21 -14.85 3.34
CA LYS A 2 2.94 -14.96 1.88
C LYS A 2 1.45 -14.86 1.52
N TRP A 3 0.58 -15.53 2.27
CA TRP A 3 -0.86 -15.55 1.98
C TRP A 3 -1.56 -14.18 2.14
N ARG A 4 -1.16 -13.37 3.14
CA ARG A 4 -1.72 -12.03 3.40
C ARG A 4 -1.34 -11.02 2.32
N LEU A 5 -0.15 -11.16 1.74
CA LEU A 5 0.27 -10.33 0.61
C LEU A 5 -0.43 -10.74 -0.70
N GLU A 6 -0.83 -12.01 -0.86
CA GLU A 6 -1.50 -12.48 -2.08
C GLU A 6 -2.99 -12.12 -2.12
N GLU A 7 -3.66 -11.98 -0.97
CA GLU A 7 -5.04 -11.46 -0.91
C GLU A 7 -5.14 -9.94 -1.04
N GLY A 8 -4.15 -9.20 -0.54
CA GLY A 8 -4.16 -7.72 -0.49
C GLY A 8 -3.49 -7.01 -1.67
N ASP A 9 -3.47 -7.62 -2.86
CA ASP A 9 -2.78 -7.06 -4.05
C ASP A 9 -1.28 -6.72 -3.81
N GLY A 10 -0.61 -7.51 -2.99
CA GLY A 10 0.78 -7.30 -2.59
C GLY A 10 0.97 -6.40 -1.37
N GLU A 11 -0.10 -5.91 -0.73
CA GLU A 11 -0.03 -5.04 0.45
C GLU A 11 -0.60 -5.73 1.69
N ALA A 12 0.04 -5.52 2.85
CA ALA A 12 -0.46 -5.99 4.14
C ALA A 12 -0.05 -5.05 5.27
N ILE A 13 -0.98 -4.75 6.17
CA ILE A 13 -0.73 -3.96 7.37
C ILE A 13 -0.53 -4.92 8.56
N TYR A 14 0.52 -4.67 9.33
CA TYR A 14 0.86 -5.41 10.54
C TYR A 14 0.85 -4.47 11.74
N GLU A 15 0.12 -4.85 12.76
CA GLU A 15 0.11 -4.14 14.03
C GLU A 15 1.07 -4.83 15.01
N ILE A 16 1.96 -4.05 15.62
CA ILE A 16 2.96 -4.49 16.58
C ILE A 16 2.61 -3.84 17.93
N GLY A 17 2.56 -4.65 18.99
CA GLY A 17 2.15 -4.19 20.32
C GLY A 17 0.65 -4.13 20.55
N VAL A 18 -0.09 -4.92 19.76
CA VAL A 18 -1.53 -5.15 19.90
C VAL A 18 -1.75 -6.59 20.40
N GLU A 19 -2.69 -6.77 21.32
CA GLU A 19 -3.14 -8.08 21.80
C GLU A 19 -4.16 -8.71 20.84
N ASP A 20 -4.36 -10.02 20.93
CA ASP A 20 -5.29 -10.78 20.06
C ASP A 20 -6.75 -10.29 20.13
N ASN A 21 -7.09 -9.51 21.16
CA ASN A 21 -8.40 -8.87 21.36
C ASN A 21 -8.50 -7.47 20.70
N GLY A 22 -7.45 -6.99 20.00
CA GLY A 22 -7.34 -5.63 19.48
C GLY A 22 -6.92 -4.59 20.53
N GLY A 23 -6.53 -5.03 21.72
CA GLY A 23 -6.10 -4.20 22.84
C GLY A 23 -4.69 -3.66 22.63
N LEU A 24 -4.53 -2.35 22.80
CA LEU A 24 -3.24 -1.67 22.73
C LEU A 24 -2.46 -1.90 24.04
N LYS A 25 -1.67 -2.98 24.11
CA LYS A 25 -0.77 -3.26 25.24
C LYS A 25 0.51 -2.43 25.19
N GLY A 26 0.99 -2.19 23.97
CA GLY A 26 2.24 -1.51 23.69
C GLY A 26 3.46 -2.37 24.06
N LEU A 27 4.55 -2.15 23.34
CA LEU A 27 5.84 -2.78 23.57
C LEU A 27 6.88 -1.73 23.95
N THR A 28 7.94 -2.18 24.60
CA THR A 28 9.13 -1.36 24.84
C THR A 28 9.91 -1.16 23.55
N GLU A 29 10.75 -0.12 23.51
CA GLU A 29 11.56 0.21 22.32
C GLU A 29 12.47 -0.94 21.87
N ASP A 30 13.03 -1.69 22.83
CA ASP A 30 13.86 -2.87 22.56
C ASP A 30 13.06 -4.00 21.88
N GLU A 31 11.85 -4.28 22.38
CA GLU A 31 10.97 -5.31 21.81
C GLU A 31 10.48 -4.94 20.41
N ILE A 32 10.21 -3.64 20.18
CA ILE A 32 9.84 -3.10 18.88
C ILE A 32 10.97 -3.28 17.89
N SER A 33 12.20 -2.93 18.28
CA SER A 33 13.38 -3.06 17.42
C SER A 33 13.61 -4.52 17.00
N SER A 34 13.49 -5.46 17.95
CA SER A 34 13.60 -6.90 17.68
C SER A 34 12.50 -7.39 16.72
N SER A 35 11.26 -6.93 16.93
CA SER A 35 10.11 -7.28 16.09
C SER A 35 10.26 -6.74 14.66
N LEU A 36 10.70 -5.49 14.51
CA LEU A 36 10.98 -4.87 13.22
C LEU A 36 12.13 -5.58 12.49
N GLN A 37 13.20 -5.95 13.19
CA GLN A 37 14.31 -6.69 12.57
C GLN A 37 13.83 -8.05 12.02
N THR A 38 12.93 -8.70 12.75
CA THR A 38 12.33 -9.97 12.35
C THR A 38 11.42 -9.78 11.13
N LEU A 39 10.61 -8.73 11.10
CA LEU A 39 9.81 -8.34 9.93
C LEU A 39 10.68 -8.03 8.71
N HIS A 40 11.72 -7.23 8.86
CA HIS A 40 12.67 -6.92 7.77
C HIS A 40 13.31 -8.19 7.20
N ARG A 41 13.71 -9.14 8.06
CA ARG A 41 14.27 -10.41 7.61
C ARG A 41 13.28 -11.24 6.80
N MET A 42 12.01 -11.24 7.19
CA MET A 42 10.95 -11.93 6.45
C MET A 42 10.61 -11.22 5.13
N ALA A 43 10.52 -9.89 5.16
CA ALA A 43 10.25 -9.06 3.99
C ALA A 43 11.36 -9.17 2.93
N ASN A 44 12.62 -9.19 3.35
CA ASN A 44 13.76 -9.39 2.45
C ASN A 44 13.71 -10.74 1.73
N LYS A 45 13.22 -11.81 2.38
CA LYS A 45 13.05 -13.11 1.72
C LYS A 45 11.98 -13.12 0.63
N ILE A 46 11.00 -12.24 0.72
CA ILE A 46 9.86 -12.16 -0.20
C ILE A 46 9.91 -10.95 -1.13
N HIS A 47 11.04 -10.22 -1.17
CA HIS A 47 11.22 -8.98 -1.93
C HIS A 47 10.11 -7.95 -1.64
N ALA A 48 9.78 -7.77 -0.37
CA ALA A 48 8.83 -6.75 0.09
C ALA A 48 9.56 -5.59 0.79
N SER A 49 9.02 -4.39 0.60
CA SER A 49 9.35 -3.19 1.35
C SER A 49 8.56 -3.16 2.66
N VAL A 50 9.17 -2.63 3.72
CA VAL A 50 8.56 -2.45 5.04
C VAL A 50 8.64 -0.98 5.40
N SER A 51 7.51 -0.36 5.71
CA SER A 51 7.41 1.04 6.11
C SER A 51 6.52 1.19 7.34
N ILE A 52 6.94 2.02 8.29
CA ILE A 52 6.11 2.34 9.46
C ILE A 52 5.13 3.43 9.05
N THR A 53 3.83 3.15 9.17
CA THR A 53 2.75 4.07 8.80
C THR A 53 2.34 4.92 10.01
N GLN A 54 2.25 4.29 11.18
CA GLN A 54 1.76 4.94 12.39
C GLN A 54 2.52 4.45 13.62
N GLU A 55 2.78 5.36 14.55
CA GLU A 55 3.30 5.07 15.88
C GLU A 55 2.34 5.65 16.91
N LYS A 56 1.91 4.82 17.86
CA LYS A 56 0.99 5.22 18.93
C LYS A 56 1.64 4.97 20.27
N LEU A 57 1.87 6.05 21.03
CA LEU A 57 2.37 5.95 22.40
C LEU A 57 1.19 5.59 23.32
N ILE A 58 1.38 4.55 24.14
CA ILE A 58 0.39 4.04 25.06
C ILE A 58 0.84 4.38 26.48
N GLU A 59 0.13 5.31 27.10
CA GLU A 59 0.33 5.66 28.50
C GLU A 59 -0.24 4.54 29.38
N SER A 60 0.64 3.67 29.88
CA SER A 60 0.26 2.61 30.81
C SER A 60 -0.04 3.19 32.19
N THR A 61 -1.06 2.65 32.88
CA THR A 61 -1.52 3.18 34.17
C THR A 61 -0.45 3.00 35.26
N ARG A 62 0.03 4.16 35.75
CA ARG A 62 0.62 4.47 37.07
C ARG A 62 1.86 3.73 37.58
N ASN A 63 2.37 2.65 36.96
CA ASN A 63 3.54 1.93 37.51
C ASN A 63 4.60 1.44 36.50
N ASP A 64 4.48 1.78 35.22
CA ASP A 64 5.50 1.44 34.21
C ASP A 64 6.37 2.68 33.92
N CYS A 65 7.66 2.63 34.26
CA CYS A 65 8.63 3.71 34.01
C CYS A 65 9.09 3.79 32.54
N HIS A 66 8.67 2.86 31.68
CA HIS A 66 9.10 2.81 30.29
C HIS A 66 7.94 3.16 29.36
N PRO A 67 8.13 4.11 28.43
CA PRO A 67 7.10 4.45 27.45
C PRO A 67 6.83 3.24 26.57
N ARG A 68 5.57 2.80 26.53
CA ARG A 68 5.14 1.73 25.65
C ARG A 68 4.61 2.31 24.34
N LYS A 69 4.95 1.68 23.23
CA LYS A 69 4.56 2.12 21.89
C LYS A 69 3.92 0.95 21.14
N ALA A 70 2.93 1.25 20.32
CA ALA A 70 2.40 0.34 19.32
C ALA A 70 2.70 0.92 17.94
N LEU A 71 3.02 0.05 16.98
CA LEU A 71 3.39 0.46 15.62
C LEU A 71 2.46 -0.22 14.63
N GLU A 72 2.07 0.54 13.64
CA GLU A 72 1.44 0.04 12.43
C GLU A 72 2.47 0.04 11.31
N VAL A 73 2.72 -1.13 10.74
CA VAL A 73 3.75 -1.38 9.75
C VAL A 73 3.11 -1.88 8.48
N LEU A 74 3.28 -1.14 7.40
CA LEU A 74 2.89 -1.54 6.06
C LEU A 74 4.00 -2.38 5.42
N VAL A 75 3.64 -3.56 4.97
CA VAL A 75 4.50 -4.44 4.17
C VAL A 75 3.94 -4.48 2.76
N LYS A 76 4.72 -3.97 1.80
CA LYS A 76 4.33 -3.89 0.39
C LYS A 76 5.30 -4.69 -0.47
N LYS A 77 4.79 -5.64 -1.24
CA LYS A 77 5.57 -6.37 -2.24
C LYS A 77 6.12 -5.37 -3.25
N ILE A 78 7.41 -5.44 -3.53
CA ILE A 78 7.98 -4.64 -4.60
C ILE A 78 7.56 -5.32 -5.91
N PRO A 79 6.77 -4.67 -6.79
CA PRO A 79 6.45 -5.24 -8.09
C PRO A 79 7.76 -5.39 -8.87
N THR A 80 8.22 -6.62 -9.02
CA THR A 80 9.41 -6.95 -9.84
C THR A 80 9.05 -6.89 -11.33
N ASP A 81 7.77 -7.12 -11.64
CA ASP A 81 7.21 -6.95 -12.96
C ASP A 81 6.41 -5.65 -12.97
N ARG A 82 6.74 -4.73 -13.88
CA ARG A 82 5.78 -3.73 -14.35
C ARG A 82 4.56 -4.52 -14.80
N GLN A 83 3.52 -4.61 -13.99
CA GLN A 83 2.20 -4.83 -14.54
C GLN A 83 1.90 -3.59 -15.39
N GLU A 84 2.25 -3.67 -16.67
CA GLU A 84 1.77 -2.73 -17.66
C GLU A 84 0.24 -2.82 -17.61
N ILE A 85 -0.39 -1.78 -17.08
CA ILE A 85 -1.84 -1.71 -17.06
C ILE A 85 -2.29 -1.59 -18.52
N GLU A 86 -2.63 -2.71 -19.13
CA GLU A 86 -3.15 -2.75 -20.49
C GLU A 86 -4.62 -2.34 -20.47
N ILE A 87 -4.91 -1.10 -20.88
CA ILE A 87 -6.28 -0.61 -21.02
C ILE A 87 -6.67 -0.69 -22.51
N ARG A 88 -7.63 -1.55 -22.83
CA ARG A 88 -8.23 -1.62 -24.17
C ARG A 88 -9.54 -0.85 -24.18
N ILE A 89 -9.60 0.22 -24.97
CA ILE A 89 -10.81 1.04 -25.13
C ILE A 89 -11.35 0.83 -26.54
N SER A 90 -12.61 0.44 -26.68
CA SER A 90 -13.31 0.37 -27.97
C SER A 90 -14.39 1.44 -28.01
N VAL A 91 -14.37 2.27 -29.06
CA VAL A 91 -15.36 3.35 -29.25
C VAL A 91 -16.36 2.94 -30.32
N LEU A 92 -17.63 2.80 -29.95
CA LEU A 92 -18.73 2.48 -30.86
C LEU A 92 -19.69 3.68 -30.99
N GLY A 93 -20.33 3.82 -32.15
CA GLY A 93 -21.30 4.89 -32.41
C GLY A 93 -21.47 5.16 -33.90
N ASN A 94 -22.46 5.98 -34.25
CA ASN A 94 -22.80 6.28 -35.65
C ASN A 94 -21.68 7.03 -36.40
N VAL A 95 -21.73 7.04 -37.75
CA VAL A 95 -20.66 7.58 -38.63
C VAL A 95 -20.28 9.05 -38.36
N GLU A 96 -21.11 9.82 -37.66
CA GLU A 96 -20.89 11.24 -37.35
C GLU A 96 -20.80 11.55 -35.85
N ALA A 97 -20.74 10.53 -34.99
CA ALA A 97 -20.76 10.71 -33.54
C ALA A 97 -19.46 11.33 -32.95
N GLY A 98 -18.53 11.79 -33.78
CA GLY A 98 -17.30 12.45 -33.33
C GLY A 98 -16.29 11.52 -32.63
N LYS A 99 -16.39 10.20 -32.80
CA LYS A 99 -15.52 9.19 -32.17
C LYS A 99 -14.04 9.45 -32.46
N SER A 100 -13.72 9.70 -33.73
CA SER A 100 -12.36 9.98 -34.18
C SER A 100 -11.86 11.34 -33.66
N SER A 101 -12.74 12.36 -33.60
CA SER A 101 -12.38 13.67 -33.05
C SER A 101 -12.09 13.59 -31.55
N LEU A 102 -12.86 12.82 -30.76
CA LEU A 102 -12.60 12.66 -29.33
C LEU A 102 -11.29 11.89 -29.06
N LEU A 103 -10.98 10.89 -29.90
CA LEU A 103 -9.67 10.23 -29.86
C LEU A 103 -8.54 11.19 -30.26
N GLY A 104 -8.74 12.04 -31.27
CA GLY A 104 -7.79 13.06 -31.69
C GLY A 104 -7.48 14.06 -30.58
N VAL A 105 -8.51 14.59 -29.91
CA VAL A 105 -8.36 15.52 -28.78
C VAL A 105 -7.63 14.87 -27.60
N LEU A 106 -7.97 13.63 -27.25
CA LEU A 106 -7.33 12.95 -26.13
C LEU A 106 -5.87 12.54 -26.40
N THR A 107 -5.51 12.29 -27.66
CA THR A 107 -4.15 11.87 -28.03
C THR A 107 -3.22 13.04 -28.34
N GLN A 108 -3.73 14.12 -28.91
CA GLN A 108 -2.94 15.26 -29.36
C GLN A 108 -3.07 16.47 -28.43
N GLY A 109 -4.05 16.50 -27.52
CA GLY A 109 -4.25 17.59 -26.55
C GLY A 109 -4.74 18.90 -27.16
N GLU A 110 -4.90 18.97 -28.48
CA GLU A 110 -5.44 20.11 -29.21
C GLU A 110 -6.91 19.83 -29.59
N LEU A 111 -7.75 20.87 -29.50
CA LEU A 111 -9.13 20.79 -29.96
C LEU A 111 -9.12 20.64 -31.49
N ASP A 112 -9.63 19.50 -31.99
CA ASP A 112 -9.82 19.27 -33.42
C ASP A 112 -10.58 20.46 -34.02
N ASN A 113 -9.95 21.14 -34.97
CA ASN A 113 -10.48 22.35 -35.60
C ASN A 113 -11.47 22.02 -36.74
N GLY A 114 -11.84 20.75 -36.91
CA GLY A 114 -12.94 20.33 -37.78
C GLY A 114 -12.69 20.59 -39.27
N LYS A 115 -11.43 20.79 -39.67
CA LYS A 115 -11.02 20.89 -41.07
C LYS A 115 -10.27 19.60 -41.41
N GLY A 116 -10.96 18.76 -42.20
CA GLY A 116 -10.60 17.38 -42.50
C GLY A 116 -9.25 17.16 -43.18
#